data_AF-A0A087E431-F1
#
_entry.id   AF-A0A087E431-F1
#
_cell.length_a   1.000
_cell.length_b   1.000
_cell.length_c   1.000
_cell.angle_alpha   90.00
_cell.angle_beta   90.00
_cell.angle_gamma   90.00
#
_symmetry.space_group_name_H-M   'P 1'
#
loop_
_entity.id
_entity.type
_entity.pdbx_description
1 polymer ?
#
loop_
_entity_poly.entity_id
_entity_poly.type
_entity_poly.pdbx_seq_one_letter_code
_entity_poly.pdbx_strand_id
1 'polypeptide(L)'
;MKKNGHDRLGRQRWMCPGCRTTGAVRDLSRRRRAELAEFLGWLLAPSPQPSGSRAFRKRTSWCWGLRPVLEPDAAARHVVMADGTYLKGGGCLLIVIDGLSGEAIAWQWCVRESTDEYTALFSRIPAPDVLVCDGLRGIEKACRR
;
A
#
# COMPACT_ATOMS: atom_id res chain seq x y z
N MET A 1 -4.92 -8.44 29.28
CA MET A 1 -4.52 -9.85 29.55
C MET A 1 -3.54 -9.86 30.71
N LYS A 2 -3.59 -10.87 31.60
CA LYS A 2 -2.63 -11.03 32.71
C LYS A 2 -1.79 -12.29 32.55
N LYS A 3 -0.54 -12.27 33.04
CA LYS A 3 0.35 -13.45 33.04
C LYS A 3 -0.30 -14.59 33.85
N ASN A 4 -0.26 -15.81 33.34
CA ASN A 4 -0.89 -17.00 33.93
C ASN A 4 0.00 -18.24 33.82
N GLY A 5 1.24 -18.14 34.31
CA GLY A 5 2.22 -19.22 34.27
C GLY A 5 2.75 -19.54 32.87
N HIS A 6 3.44 -20.67 32.72
CA HIS A 6 4.00 -21.16 31.46
C HIS A 6 3.31 -22.46 31.02
N ASP A 7 3.36 -22.80 29.73
CA ASP A 7 2.94 -24.11 29.22
C ASP A 7 4.04 -25.18 29.42
N ARG A 8 3.76 -26.43 29.04
CA ARG A 8 4.73 -27.55 29.12
C ARG A 8 6.01 -27.33 28.31
N LEU A 9 6.01 -26.39 27.37
CA LEU A 9 7.16 -26.01 26.53
C LEU A 9 7.82 -24.71 27.04
N GLY A 10 7.47 -24.24 28.24
CA GLY A 10 8.03 -23.04 28.86
C GLY A 10 7.53 -21.73 28.26
N ARG A 11 6.45 -21.70 27.47
CA ARG A 11 5.93 -20.47 26.86
C ARG A 11 4.93 -19.78 27.77
N GLN A 12 5.00 -18.45 27.85
CA GLN A 12 4.12 -17.65 28.70
C GLN A 12 2.65 -17.83 28.30
N ARG A 13 1.83 -18.30 29.24
CA ARG A 13 0.37 -18.32 29.14
C ARG A 13 -0.21 -17.04 29.69
N TRP A 14 -1.33 -16.62 29.11
CA TRP A 14 -2.03 -15.40 29.45
C TRP A 14 -3.50 -15.73 29.76
N MET A 15 -4.12 -14.94 30.63
CA MET A 15 -5.52 -15.08 30.99
C MET A 15 -6.26 -13.75 30.82
N CYS A 16 -7.47 -13.81 30.27
CA CYS A 16 -8.37 -12.67 30.23
C CYS A 16 -8.93 -12.41 31.64
N PRO A 17 -8.81 -11.20 32.20
CA PRO A 17 -9.33 -10.90 33.54
C PRO A 17 -10.87 -10.88 33.60
N GLY A 18 -11.55 -10.60 32.48
CA GLY A 18 -13.03 -10.54 32.44
C GLY A 18 -13.69 -11.92 32.35
N CYS A 19 -13.31 -12.74 31.37
CA CYS A 19 -13.95 -14.04 31.13
C CYS A 19 -13.16 -15.26 31.63
N ARG A 20 -11.97 -15.05 32.22
CA ARG A 20 -11.06 -16.11 32.72
C ARG A 20 -10.56 -17.11 31.67
N THR A 21 -10.85 -16.90 30.38
CA THR A 21 -10.28 -17.71 29.30
C THR A 21 -8.75 -17.59 29.27
N THR A 22 -8.08 -18.74 29.23
CA THR A 22 -6.63 -18.82 29.13
C THR A 22 -6.20 -19.07 27.68
N GLY A 23 -5.16 -18.39 27.22
CA GLY A 23 -4.59 -18.59 25.89
C GLY A 23 -3.09 -18.33 25.89
N ALA A 24 -2.39 -18.89 24.91
CA ALA A 24 -1.03 -18.47 24.60
C ALA A 24 -1.10 -17.27 23.66
N VAL A 25 -0.35 -16.20 23.95
CA VAL A 25 -0.14 -15.13 22.97
C VAL A 25 0.84 -15.70 21.96
N ARG A 26 0.36 -16.01 20.76
CA ARG A 26 1.24 -16.31 19.63
C ARG A 26 1.76 -14.96 19.11
N ASP A 27 3.07 -14.73 19.22
CA ASP A 27 3.70 -13.65 18.47
C ASP A 27 3.65 -14.00 16.97
N LEU A 28 2.53 -13.67 16.33
CA LEU A 28 2.34 -13.82 14.90
C LEU A 28 3.09 -12.75 14.11
N SER A 29 3.74 -11.78 14.77
CA SER A 29 4.40 -10.66 14.08
C SER A 29 5.58 -11.13 13.23
N ARG A 30 6.39 -12.07 13.74
CA ARG A 30 7.50 -12.66 12.96
C ARG A 30 6.97 -13.46 11.77
N ARG A 31 5.95 -14.28 12.00
CA ARG A 31 5.33 -15.09 10.95
C ARG A 31 4.67 -14.24 9.87
N ARG A 32 3.87 -13.23 10.24
CA ARG A 32 3.24 -12.32 9.28
C ARG A 32 4.27 -11.50 8.52
N ARG A 33 5.37 -11.05 9.16
CA ARG A 33 6.46 -10.39 8.46
C ARG A 33 7.10 -11.29 7.41
N ALA A 34 7.36 -12.56 7.73
CA ALA A 34 7.90 -13.51 6.76
C ALA A 34 6.91 -13.79 5.61
N GLU A 35 5.63 -14.00 5.91
CA GLU A 35 4.58 -14.19 4.89
C GLU A 35 4.43 -12.97 3.98
N LEU A 36 4.54 -11.75 4.53
CA LEU A 36 4.52 -10.52 3.75
C LEU A 36 5.75 -10.37 2.86
N ALA A 37 6.95 -10.61 3.40
CA ALA A 37 8.18 -10.54 2.63
C ALA A 37 8.17 -11.51 1.44
N GLU A 38 7.67 -12.73 1.65
CA GLU A 38 7.51 -13.70 0.58
C GLU A 38 6.44 -13.28 -0.43
N PHE A 39 5.31 -12.74 0.04
CA PHE A 39 4.26 -12.21 -0.84
C PHE A 39 4.78 -11.09 -1.73
N LEU A 40 5.50 -10.11 -1.17
CA LEU A 40 6.09 -9.00 -1.92
C LEU A 40 7.20 -9.48 -2.86
N GLY A 41 8.04 -10.42 -2.39
CA GLY A 41 9.07 -11.04 -3.21
C GLY A 41 8.50 -11.75 -4.43
N TRP A 42 7.33 -12.40 -4.30
CA TRP A 42 6.61 -12.96 -5.44
C TRP A 42 5.94 -11.88 -6.30
N LEU A 43 5.22 -10.93 -5.69
CA LEU A 43 4.38 -9.95 -6.41
C LEU A 43 5.21 -8.99 -7.26
N LEU A 44 6.39 -8.59 -6.77
CA LEU A 44 7.26 -7.60 -7.42
C LEU A 44 8.35 -8.23 -8.30
N ALA A 45 8.58 -9.54 -8.18
CA ALA A 45 9.56 -10.21 -9.02
C ALA A 45 8.99 -10.58 -10.39
N PRO A 46 9.83 -10.67 -11.44
CA PRO A 46 9.44 -11.19 -12.76
C PRO A 46 9.25 -12.73 -12.76
N SER A 47 8.89 -13.32 -11.62
CA SER A 47 8.86 -14.76 -11.40
C SER A 47 7.42 -15.31 -11.30
N PRO A 48 7.16 -16.54 -11.77
CA PRO A 48 5.87 -17.19 -11.59
C PRO A 48 5.58 -17.47 -10.09
N GLN A 49 4.33 -17.82 -9.79
CA GLN A 49 3.91 -18.11 -8.40
C GLN A 49 4.74 -19.25 -7.76
N PRO A 50 5.11 -19.16 -6.47
CA PRO A 50 5.91 -20.18 -5.80
C PRO A 50 5.28 -21.58 -5.86
N SER A 51 6.12 -22.61 -5.79
CA SER A 51 5.68 -24.01 -5.69
C SER A 51 4.78 -24.22 -4.47
N GLY A 52 3.82 -25.15 -4.56
CA GLY A 52 2.77 -25.28 -3.53
C GLY A 52 1.77 -24.12 -3.54
N SER A 53 1.44 -23.62 -4.73
CA SER A 53 0.65 -22.41 -5.00
C SER A 53 -0.63 -22.28 -4.17
N ARG A 54 -1.33 -23.38 -3.87
CA ARG A 54 -2.53 -23.37 -3.00
C ARG A 54 -2.20 -23.00 -1.54
N ALA A 55 -1.15 -23.59 -0.97
CA ALA A 55 -0.73 -23.32 0.40
C ALA A 55 -0.17 -21.89 0.54
N PHE A 56 0.58 -21.44 -0.46
CA PHE A 56 1.02 -20.05 -0.60
C PHE A 56 -0.17 -19.08 -0.62
N ARG A 57 -1.11 -19.23 -1.57
CA ARG A 57 -2.30 -18.37 -1.65
C ARG A 57 -3.10 -18.34 -0.35
N LYS A 58 -3.26 -19.50 0.33
CA LYS A 58 -3.99 -19.55 1.60
C LYS A 58 -3.31 -18.71 2.69
N ARG A 59 -1.99 -18.84 2.85
CA ARG A 59 -1.25 -18.17 3.94
C ARG A 59 -0.97 -16.69 3.66
N THR A 60 -0.85 -16.27 2.40
CA THR A 60 -0.65 -14.87 2.00
C THR A 60 -1.94 -14.15 1.61
N SER A 61 -3.10 -14.83 1.69
CA SER A 61 -4.42 -14.26 1.34
C SER A 61 -4.71 -12.93 2.04
N TRP A 62 -4.27 -12.78 3.30
CA TRP A 62 -4.47 -11.57 4.09
C TRP A 62 -3.70 -10.36 3.53
N CYS A 63 -2.62 -10.57 2.78
CA CYS A 63 -1.81 -9.50 2.19
C CYS A 63 -2.61 -8.70 1.14
N TRP A 64 -3.61 -9.29 0.48
CA TRP A 64 -4.52 -8.58 -0.43
C TRP A 64 -5.41 -7.55 0.28
N GLY A 65 -5.58 -7.69 1.59
CA GLY A 65 -6.29 -6.72 2.43
C GLY A 65 -5.45 -5.50 2.78
N LEU A 66 -4.15 -5.49 2.47
CA LEU A 66 -3.29 -4.34 2.72
C LEU A 66 -3.72 -3.17 1.84
N ARG A 67 -3.61 -1.97 2.40
CA ARG A 67 -3.81 -0.71 1.70
C ARG A 67 -2.48 0.03 1.81
N PRO A 68 -1.68 0.05 0.73
CA PRO A 68 -0.48 0.87 0.71
C PRO A 68 -0.88 2.32 0.99
N VAL A 69 -0.07 3.00 1.80
CA VAL A 69 -0.19 4.43 2.05
C VAL A 69 1.16 5.01 1.68
N LEU A 70 1.15 6.03 0.82
CA LEU A 70 2.30 6.92 0.70
C LEU A 70 2.14 8.00 1.76
N GLU A 71 3.16 8.13 2.59
CA GLU A 71 3.22 9.26 3.51
C GLU A 71 3.38 10.56 2.71
N PRO A 72 2.71 11.65 3.11
CA PRO A 72 2.88 12.93 2.45
C PRO A 72 4.35 13.34 2.44
N ASP A 73 4.85 13.63 1.25
CA ASP A 73 6.19 14.13 1.06
C ASP A 73 6.16 15.67 1.00
N ALA A 74 6.88 16.31 1.92
CA ALA A 74 6.97 17.77 1.99
C ALA A 74 8.05 18.35 1.08
N ALA A 75 8.88 17.51 0.44
CA ALA A 75 9.92 17.98 -0.46
C ALA A 75 9.33 18.49 -1.77
N ALA A 76 9.71 19.71 -2.17
CA ALA A 76 9.40 20.23 -3.50
C ALA A 76 10.31 19.58 -4.55
N ARG A 77 9.74 19.23 -5.71
CA ARG A 77 10.43 18.57 -6.82
C ARG A 77 10.44 19.53 -8.00
N HIS A 78 11.59 19.70 -8.65
CA HIS A 78 11.70 20.57 -9.82
C HIS A 78 10.81 20.09 -10.96
N VAL A 79 10.88 18.79 -11.28
CA VAL A 79 10.09 18.17 -12.33
C VAL A 79 9.30 17.01 -11.75
N VAL A 80 8.01 16.97 -12.01
CA VAL A 80 7.16 15.81 -11.72
C VAL A 80 6.42 15.40 -12.98
N MET A 81 6.06 14.11 -13.06
CA MET A 81 5.24 13.59 -14.14
C MET A 81 3.93 13.05 -13.56
N ALA A 82 2.80 13.38 -14.19
CA ALA A 82 1.49 12.86 -13.81
C ALA A 82 0.88 12.05 -14.95
N ASP A 83 0.28 10.91 -14.59
CA ASP A 83 -0.38 10.02 -15.54
C ASP A 83 -1.59 9.31 -14.89
N GLY A 84 -2.49 8.83 -15.75
CA GLY A 84 -3.67 8.05 -15.40
C GLY A 84 -3.65 6.68 -16.10
N THR A 85 -3.89 5.61 -15.33
CA THR A 85 -4.01 4.26 -15.89
C THR A 85 -5.34 3.63 -15.51
N TYR A 86 -6.15 3.30 -16.53
CA TYR A 86 -7.40 2.55 -16.34
C TYR A 86 -7.12 1.08 -16.05
N LEU A 87 -7.81 0.55 -15.03
CA LEU A 87 -7.76 -0.87 -14.69
C LEU A 87 -8.84 -1.67 -15.42
N LYS A 88 -8.50 -2.92 -15.75
CA LYS A 88 -9.46 -3.88 -16.27
C LYS A 88 -10.50 -4.19 -15.20
N GLY A 89 -11.77 -3.86 -15.47
CA GLY A 89 -12.87 -3.97 -14.51
C GLY A 89 -13.41 -2.62 -14.01
N GLY A 90 -12.82 -1.51 -14.47
CA GLY A 90 -13.27 -0.16 -14.14
C GLY A 90 -12.39 0.51 -13.08
N GLY A 91 -12.55 1.83 -12.97
CA GLY A 91 -11.67 2.67 -12.17
C GLY A 91 -10.35 3.01 -12.87
N CYS A 92 -9.66 3.99 -12.30
CA CYS A 92 -8.38 4.51 -12.76
C CYS A 92 -7.46 4.76 -11.56
N LEU A 93 -6.17 4.52 -11.76
CA LEU A 93 -5.10 4.95 -10.88
C LEU A 93 -4.53 6.24 -11.44
N LEU A 94 -4.59 7.32 -10.67
CA LEU A 94 -3.82 8.53 -10.96
C LEU A 94 -2.54 8.49 -10.14
N ILE A 95 -1.42 8.83 -10.75
CA ILE A 95 -0.09 8.81 -10.11
C ILE A 95 0.70 10.05 -10.47
N VAL A 96 1.49 10.54 -9.51
CA VAL A 96 2.55 11.50 -9.72
C VAL A 96 3.88 10.85 -9.34
N ILE A 97 4.85 10.96 -10.22
CA ILE A 97 6.22 10.49 -9.99
C ILE A 97 7.20 11.66 -10.03
N ASP A 98 8.30 11.54 -9.30
CA ASP A 98 9.45 12.42 -9.47
C ASP A 98 10.07 12.21 -10.86
N GLY A 99 10.23 13.29 -11.62
CA GLY A 99 10.76 13.24 -12.98
C GLY A 99 12.24 12.84 -13.05
N LEU A 100 12.98 12.92 -11.94
CA LEU A 100 14.38 12.50 -11.89
C LEU A 100 14.55 11.03 -11.49
N SER A 101 13.98 10.63 -10.34
CA SER A 101 14.14 9.28 -9.80
C SER A 101 13.14 8.26 -10.35
N GLY A 102 12.00 8.72 -10.86
CA GLY A 102 10.87 7.87 -11.22
C GLY A 102 10.09 7.33 -10.01
N GLU A 103 10.41 7.77 -8.79
CA GLU A 103 9.71 7.33 -7.59
C GLU A 103 8.30 7.93 -7.51
N ALA A 104 7.33 7.14 -7.07
CA ALA A 104 5.96 7.61 -6.84
C ALA A 104 5.90 8.50 -5.60
N ILE A 105 5.48 9.76 -5.79
CA ILE A 105 5.37 10.76 -4.72
C ILE A 105 3.93 10.99 -4.28
N ALA A 106 2.95 10.72 -5.15
CA ALA A 106 1.54 10.70 -4.80
C ALA A 106 0.76 9.79 -5.74
N TRP A 107 -0.33 9.20 -5.26
CA TRP A 107 -1.28 8.48 -6.11
C TRP A 107 -2.67 8.47 -5.48
N GLN A 108 -3.68 8.18 -6.29
CA GLN A 108 -5.02 7.86 -5.79
C GLN A 108 -5.82 6.99 -6.76
N TRP A 109 -6.77 6.25 -6.21
CA TRP A 109 -7.81 5.60 -6.98
C TRP A 109 -8.92 6.59 -7.31
N CYS A 110 -9.44 6.56 -8.53
CA CYS A 110 -10.65 7.27 -8.93
C CYS A 110 -11.52 6.40 -9.84
N VAL A 111 -12.77 6.79 -10.08
CA VAL A 111 -13.67 6.05 -10.99
C VAL A 111 -13.32 6.36 -12.46
N ARG A 112 -12.98 7.62 -12.72
CA ARG A 112 -12.61 8.14 -14.03
C ARG A 112 -11.69 9.33 -13.86
N GLU A 113 -10.95 9.63 -14.89
CA GLU A 113 -10.13 10.82 -14.92
C GLU A 113 -11.00 12.08 -15.03
N SER A 114 -10.76 13.05 -14.15
CA SER A 114 -11.47 14.33 -14.15
C SER A 114 -10.61 15.42 -13.52
N THR A 115 -10.97 16.68 -13.78
CA THR A 115 -10.29 17.84 -13.17
C THR A 115 -10.29 17.78 -11.65
N ASP A 116 -11.40 17.40 -11.03
CA ASP A 116 -11.53 17.37 -9.58
C ASP A 116 -10.61 16.29 -8.97
N GLU A 117 -10.51 15.13 -9.63
CA GLU A 117 -9.60 14.07 -9.22
C GLU A 117 -8.15 14.53 -9.34
N TYR A 118 -7.74 15.10 -10.48
CA TYR A 118 -6.37 15.63 -10.62
C TYR A 118 -6.07 16.75 -9.60
N THR A 119 -7.04 17.62 -9.29
CA THR A 119 -6.89 18.64 -8.25
C THR A 119 -6.66 18.00 -6.87
N ALA A 120 -7.42 16.95 -6.53
CA ALA A 120 -7.27 16.22 -5.27
C ALA A 120 -5.97 15.40 -5.19
N LEU A 121 -5.40 15.01 -6.32
CA LEU A 121 -4.08 14.39 -6.37
C LEU A 121 -2.99 15.44 -6.14
N PHE A 122 -3.03 16.56 -6.86
CA PHE A 122 -2.00 17.59 -6.78
C PHE A 122 -1.98 18.31 -5.42
N SER A 123 -3.11 18.38 -4.70
CA SER A 123 -3.14 18.93 -3.35
C SER A 123 -2.33 18.14 -2.32
N ARG A 124 -1.86 16.94 -2.67
CA ARG A 124 -1.05 16.07 -1.79
C ARG A 124 0.45 16.33 -1.88
N ILE A 125 0.89 17.12 -2.86
CA ILE A 125 2.31 17.42 -3.09
C ILE A 125 2.53 18.94 -3.09
N PRO A 126 3.75 19.41 -2.73
CA PRO A 126 4.14 20.78 -3.00
C PRO A 126 4.09 21.07 -4.50
N ALA A 127 3.83 22.34 -4.85
CA ALA A 127 3.84 22.76 -6.25
C ALA A 127 5.24 22.55 -6.87
N PRO A 128 5.34 21.84 -8.01
CA PRO A 128 6.58 21.68 -8.74
C PRO A 128 6.87 22.90 -9.64
N ASP A 129 8.10 23.02 -10.14
CA ASP A 129 8.41 24.02 -11.17
C ASP A 129 7.85 23.62 -12.54
N VAL A 130 7.90 22.31 -12.84
CA VAL A 130 7.47 21.74 -14.11
C VAL A 130 6.62 20.48 -13.87
N LEU A 131 5.43 20.47 -14.44
CA LEU A 131 4.59 19.28 -14.57
C LEU A 131 4.67 18.75 -16.01
N VAL A 132 5.04 17.48 -16.16
CA VAL A 132 4.97 16.74 -17.43
C VAL A 132 3.74 15.84 -17.39
N CYS A 133 2.91 15.92 -18.43
CA CYS A 133 1.77 15.04 -18.62
C CYS A 133 1.47 14.89 -20.11
N ASP A 134 0.66 13.90 -20.47
CA ASP A 134 0.22 13.63 -21.84
C ASP A 134 -0.84 14.62 -22.39
N GLY A 135 -1.13 15.69 -21.64
CA GLY A 135 -1.96 16.80 -22.12
C GLY A 135 -3.47 16.58 -21.97
N LEU A 136 -3.90 15.70 -21.06
CA LEU A 136 -5.33 15.52 -20.79
C LEU A 136 -5.97 16.82 -20.26
N ARG A 137 -7.11 17.21 -20.87
CA ARG A 137 -7.88 18.43 -20.51
C ARG A 137 -8.21 18.54 -19.02
N GLY A 138 -8.26 17.41 -18.31
CA GLY A 138 -8.49 17.37 -16.87
C GLY A 138 -7.33 17.97 -16.08
N ILE A 139 -6.09 17.59 -16.42
CA ILE A 139 -4.85 18.03 -15.78
C ILE A 139 -4.65 19.53 -16.02
N GLU A 140 -4.78 19.98 -17.27
CA GLU A 140 -4.59 21.39 -17.62
C GLU A 140 -5.51 22.32 -16.80
N LYS A 141 -6.77 21.91 -16.59
CA LYS A 141 -7.71 22.66 -15.76
C LYS A 141 -7.38 22.60 -14.27
N ALA A 142 -6.85 21.47 -13.79
CA ALA A 142 -6.46 21.32 -12.39
C ALA A 142 -5.28 22.23 -12.04
N CYS A 143 -4.32 22.41 -12.96
CA CYS A 143 -3.19 23.33 -12.78
C CYS A 143 -3.57 24.82 -12.75
N ARG A 144 -4.79 25.16 -13.16
CA ARG A 144 -5.30 26.56 -13.15
C ARG A 144 -6.13 26.89 -11.91
N ARG A 145 -6.34 25.93 -11.01
CA ARG A 145 -7.07 26.10 -9.75
C ARG A 145 -6.09 26.31 -8.61
#